data_AF-A0A835IFK7-F1
#
_entry.id   AF-A0A835IFK7-F1
#
_cell.length_a   1.000
_cell.length_b   1.000
_cell.length_c   1.000
_cell.angle_alpha   90.00
_cell.angle_beta   90.00
_cell.angle_gamma   90.00
#
_symmetry.space_group_name_H-M   'P 1'
#
loop_
_entity.id
_entity.type
_entity.pdbx_description
1 polymer ?
#
loop_
_entity_poly.entity_id
_entity_poly.type
_entity_poly.pdbx_seq_one_letter_code
_entity_poly.pdbx_strand_id
1 'polypeptide(L)'
;MNIFYYFLLLVPPLLFLIFKQIKSPSNLPPGPFPWPIVGNILNMGSKPHISIAELAKAHGPLISLRLGTQLLVVGSSAAAATEILKTHDRLLSARFVPHAITVYPDRMHFTMVWQDCNDRWKYFRTLCRTGLFSPKAIESQAIVRDKKISELVEFLAMKESVLVNIGEVVFATVFNILSNIYLSKDLVNLDEDSDERELKGLVRRFIELSSTPNLADFYTILGGSDLQGINKKCKKLIGQICGVWDTVVKERRDKGNEVSRQRDFLDDLLATELGDDQINFFLQVICVCVFCLM
;
A
#
# COMPACT_ATOMS: atom_id res chain seq x y z
N MET A 1 -25.01 24.26 -35.38
CA MET A 1 -24.90 24.91 -34.05
C MET A 1 -23.44 25.23 -33.80
N ASN A 2 -23.12 26.49 -33.52
CA ASN A 2 -21.75 26.99 -33.45
C ASN A 2 -21.05 26.49 -32.18
N ILE A 3 -19.85 25.90 -32.31
CA ILE A 3 -18.95 25.50 -31.20
C ILE A 3 -18.77 26.64 -30.16
N PHE A 4 -18.82 27.88 -30.62
CA PHE A 4 -18.77 29.08 -29.81
C PHE A 4 -19.86 29.15 -28.71
N TYR A 5 -21.09 28.71 -29.00
CA TYR A 5 -22.18 28.73 -28.01
C TYR A 5 -21.95 27.71 -26.89
N TYR A 6 -21.38 26.54 -27.20
CA TYR A 6 -21.02 25.55 -26.18
C TYR A 6 -19.90 26.06 -25.28
N PHE A 7 -18.91 26.77 -25.84
CA PHE A 7 -17.87 27.43 -25.04
C PHE A 7 -18.46 28.50 -24.12
N LEU A 8 -19.32 29.38 -24.63
CA LEU A 8 -19.93 30.44 -23.84
C LEU A 8 -20.82 29.89 -22.71
N LEU A 9 -21.49 28.75 -22.93
CA LEU A 9 -22.30 28.06 -21.91
C LEU A 9 -21.43 27.41 -20.81
N LEU A 10 -20.20 26.98 -21.12
CA LEU A 10 -19.28 26.36 -20.17
C LEU A 10 -18.50 27.37 -19.32
N VAL A 11 -18.38 28.63 -19.76
CA VAL A 11 -17.62 29.67 -19.04
C VAL A 11 -18.21 30.02 -17.67
N PRO A 12 -19.52 30.27 -17.49
CA PRO A 12 -20.10 30.58 -16.18
C PRO A 12 -19.92 29.48 -15.12
N PRO A 13 -20.20 28.18 -15.38
CA PRO A 13 -19.95 27.13 -14.41
C PRO A 13 -18.45 26.94 -14.14
N LEU A 14 -17.60 27.12 -15.14
CA LEU A 14 -16.14 27.09 -14.96
C LEU A 14 -15.67 28.21 -14.02
N LEU A 15 -16.10 29.45 -14.25
CA LEU A 15 -15.79 30.59 -13.39
C LEU A 15 -16.33 30.39 -11.96
N PHE A 16 -17.55 29.89 -11.82
CA PHE A 16 -18.12 29.57 -10.51
C PHE A 16 -17.27 28.54 -9.74
N LEU A 17 -16.80 27.48 -10.41
CA LEU A 17 -15.90 26.49 -9.82
C LEU A 17 -14.56 27.11 -9.41
N ILE A 18 -13.99 27.98 -10.25
CA ILE A 18 -12.75 28.72 -9.96
C ILE A 18 -12.93 29.60 -8.71
N PHE A 19 -13.97 30.43 -8.65
CA PHE A 19 -14.24 31.30 -7.50
C PHE A 19 -14.51 30.52 -6.21
N LYS A 20 -15.18 29.37 -6.30
CA LYS A 20 -15.40 28.48 -5.15
C LYS A 20 -14.09 27.85 -4.64
N GLN A 21 -13.16 27.54 -5.54
CA GLN A 21 -11.85 26.97 -5.17
C GLN A 21 -10.90 28.01 -4.55
N ILE A 22 -10.97 29.27 -4.99
CA ILE A 22 -10.13 30.37 -4.47
C ILE A 22 -10.54 30.79 -3.06
N LYS A 23 -11.83 30.65 -2.69
CA LYS A 23 -12.27 30.85 -1.29
C LYS A 23 -11.71 29.73 -0.42
N SER A 24 -10.53 29.97 0.15
CA SER A 24 -9.97 29.14 1.20
C SER A 24 -10.82 29.30 2.46
N PRO A 25 -11.21 28.20 3.13
CA PRO A 25 -11.79 28.28 4.47
C PRO A 25 -10.88 29.12 5.37
N SER A 26 -11.45 29.98 6.21
CA SER A 26 -10.72 30.95 7.03
C SER A 26 -9.76 30.32 8.04
N ASN A 27 -9.79 29.00 8.23
CA ASN A 27 -9.10 28.29 9.30
C ASN A 27 -8.12 27.22 8.78
N LEU A 28 -7.68 27.30 7.52
CA LEU A 28 -6.66 26.37 7.00
C LEU A 28 -5.24 26.82 7.34
N PRO A 29 -4.31 25.88 7.61
CA PRO A 29 -2.89 26.18 7.66
C PRO A 29 -2.39 26.89 6.39
N PRO A 30 -1.31 27.69 6.48
CA PRO A 30 -0.74 28.39 5.33
C PRO A 30 -0.27 27.42 4.23
N GLY A 31 -0.01 27.93 3.03
CA GLY A 31 0.48 27.09 1.94
C GLY A 31 0.66 27.87 0.63
N PRO A 32 1.25 27.24 -0.39
CA PRO A 32 1.35 27.82 -1.72
C PRO A 32 -0.04 28.04 -2.32
N PHE A 33 -0.18 29.09 -3.13
CA PHE A 33 -1.44 29.36 -3.83
C PHE A 33 -1.84 28.18 -4.74
N PRO A 34 -3.04 27.59 -4.57
CA PRO A 34 -3.49 26.50 -5.42
C PRO A 34 -4.01 27.03 -6.76
N TRP A 35 -3.50 26.49 -7.87
CA TRP A 35 -3.99 26.84 -9.20
C TRP A 35 -5.42 26.34 -9.40
N PRO A 36 -6.26 27.06 -10.16
CA PRO A 36 -7.61 26.57 -10.44
C PRO A 36 -7.58 25.20 -11.12
N ILE A 37 -8.51 24.32 -10.74
CA ILE A 37 -8.67 22.92 -11.20
C ILE A 37 -7.53 22.00 -10.73
N VAL A 38 -6.27 22.35 -10.99
CA VAL A 38 -5.10 21.49 -10.76
C VAL A 38 -4.59 21.53 -9.31
N GLY A 39 -4.82 22.65 -8.61
CA GLY A 39 -4.28 22.89 -7.27
C GLY A 39 -2.76 23.03 -7.28
N ASN A 40 -2.09 22.25 -6.46
CA ASN A 40 -0.64 22.18 -6.25
C ASN A 40 -0.02 20.91 -6.84
N ILE A 41 -0.73 20.15 -7.69
CA ILE A 41 -0.18 18.92 -8.30
C ILE A 41 1.12 19.23 -9.05
N LEU A 42 1.18 20.36 -9.77
CA LEU A 42 2.38 20.77 -10.53
C LEU A 42 3.58 21.09 -9.62
N ASN A 43 3.34 21.41 -8.34
CA ASN A 43 4.41 21.64 -7.38
C ASN A 43 5.05 20.32 -6.90
N MET A 44 4.44 19.16 -7.12
CA MET A 44 4.92 17.89 -6.57
C MET A 44 6.14 17.34 -7.30
N GLY A 45 6.26 17.59 -8.61
CA GLY A 45 7.37 17.06 -9.43
C GLY A 45 7.44 15.53 -9.43
N SER A 46 8.62 14.97 -9.77
CA SER A 46 8.86 13.53 -9.79
C SER A 46 9.11 12.91 -8.41
N LYS A 47 9.42 13.75 -7.41
CA LYS A 47 9.69 13.33 -6.02
C LYS A 47 8.81 14.13 -5.04
N PRO A 48 7.51 13.78 -4.91
CA PRO A 48 6.55 14.57 -4.14
C PRO A 48 6.98 14.83 -2.69
N HIS A 49 7.57 13.84 -2.02
CA HIS A 49 8.02 13.97 -0.64
C HIS A 49 9.13 15.03 -0.47
N ILE A 50 10.03 15.20 -1.45
CA ILE A 50 11.06 16.25 -1.42
C ILE A 50 10.41 17.61 -1.65
N SER A 51 9.58 17.74 -2.68
CA SER A 51 8.90 18.99 -3.01
C SER A 51 8.03 19.48 -1.85
N ILE A 52 7.30 18.57 -1.19
CA ILE A 52 6.50 18.88 0.00
C ILE A 52 7.38 19.35 1.17
N ALA A 53 8.53 18.73 1.39
CA ALA A 53 9.46 19.17 2.44
C ALA A 53 10.01 20.59 2.17
N GLU A 54 10.33 20.93 0.93
CA GLU A 54 10.74 22.29 0.56
C GLU A 54 9.61 23.30 0.73
N LEU A 55 8.37 22.94 0.35
CA LEU A 55 7.20 23.77 0.61
C LEU A 55 6.97 24.02 2.12
N ALA A 56 7.19 23.01 2.95
CA ALA A 56 7.09 23.14 4.40
C ALA A 56 8.18 24.07 4.98
N LYS A 57 9.40 24.06 4.42
CA LYS A 57 10.43 25.05 4.81
C LYS A 57 9.99 26.49 4.49
N ALA A 58 9.31 26.69 3.36
CA ALA A 58 8.88 28.02 2.92
C ALA A 58 7.60 28.53 3.63
N HIS A 59 6.65 27.64 3.93
CA HIS A 59 5.33 28.02 4.43
C HIS A 59 5.08 27.66 5.91
N GLY A 60 5.98 26.89 6.52
CA GLY A 60 5.91 26.47 7.92
C GLY A 60 5.68 24.98 8.11
N PRO A 61 5.73 24.49 9.36
CA PRO A 61 5.70 23.06 9.67
C PRO A 61 4.33 22.40 9.53
N LEU A 62 3.26 23.17 9.31
CA LEU A 62 1.91 22.68 9.05
C LEU A 62 1.35 23.46 7.86
N ILE A 63 1.15 22.79 6.72
CA ILE A 63 0.75 23.44 5.47
C ILE A 63 -0.48 22.80 4.84
N SER A 64 -1.20 23.59 4.05
CA SER A 64 -2.31 23.13 3.23
C SER A 64 -1.92 23.11 1.75
N LEU A 65 -2.28 22.02 1.07
CA LEU A 65 -2.10 21.81 -0.36
C LEU A 65 -3.43 21.36 -0.97
N ARG A 66 -3.68 21.67 -2.23
CA ARG A 66 -4.79 21.08 -3.00
C ARG A 66 -4.24 20.13 -4.05
N LEU A 67 -4.68 18.88 -4.08
CA LEU A 67 -4.35 17.94 -5.15
C LEU A 67 -5.60 17.74 -6.02
N GLY A 68 -5.70 18.52 -7.10
CA GLY A 68 -6.94 18.64 -7.87
C GLY A 68 -8.05 19.23 -7.01
N THR A 69 -9.07 18.43 -6.73
CA THR A 69 -10.18 18.80 -5.84
C THR A 69 -9.98 18.42 -4.37
N GLN A 70 -8.98 17.61 -4.06
CA GLN A 70 -8.72 17.14 -2.69
C GLN A 70 -7.88 18.13 -1.88
N LEU A 71 -8.21 18.29 -0.59
CA LEU A 71 -7.41 19.03 0.37
C LEU A 71 -6.44 18.07 1.07
N LEU A 72 -5.17 18.42 1.10
CA LEU A 72 -4.12 17.73 1.84
C LEU A 72 -3.51 18.68 2.86
N VAL A 73 -3.51 18.28 4.13
CA VAL A 73 -2.77 18.99 5.19
C VAL A 73 -1.54 18.17 5.53
N VAL A 74 -0.38 18.83 5.54
CA VAL A 74 0.92 18.18 5.78
C VAL A 74 1.54 18.73 7.06
N GLY A 75 1.83 17.83 8.02
CA GLY A 75 2.65 18.12 9.19
C GLY A 75 4.10 17.68 8.96
N SER A 76 5.04 18.63 9.02
CA SER A 76 6.47 18.44 8.72
C SER A 76 7.38 18.77 9.93
N SER A 77 6.86 18.60 11.14
CA SER A 77 7.63 18.74 12.38
C SER A 77 7.21 17.70 13.42
N ALA A 78 8.07 17.42 14.40
CA ALA A 78 7.75 16.51 15.50
C ALA A 78 6.52 16.98 16.31
N ALA A 79 6.36 18.29 16.49
CA ALA A 79 5.20 18.86 17.18
C ALA A 79 3.91 18.61 16.38
N ALA A 80 3.89 18.92 15.08
CA ALA A 80 2.74 18.66 14.23
C ALA A 80 2.41 17.16 14.15
N ALA A 81 3.43 16.30 14.03
CA ALA A 81 3.24 14.86 14.04
C ALA A 81 2.66 14.36 15.37
N THR A 82 3.08 14.92 16.50
CA THR A 82 2.53 14.58 17.82
C THR A 82 1.06 14.96 17.91
N GLU A 83 0.69 16.16 17.45
CA GLU A 83 -0.70 16.59 17.44
C GLU A 83 -1.59 15.68 16.58
N ILE A 84 -1.12 15.32 15.39
CA ILE A 84 -1.88 14.51 14.42
C ILE A 84 -1.97 13.04 14.84
N LEU A 85 -0.84 12.43 15.22
CA LEU A 85 -0.71 10.98 15.40
C LEU A 85 -0.85 10.52 16.86
N LYS A 86 -0.92 11.45 17.82
CA LYS A 86 -1.06 11.14 19.25
C LYS A 86 -2.15 11.95 19.95
N THR A 87 -2.13 13.28 19.86
CA THR A 87 -3.09 14.13 20.59
C THR A 87 -4.51 13.99 20.03
N HIS A 88 -4.64 13.98 18.70
CA HIS A 88 -5.92 13.88 17.99
C HIS A 88 -6.05 12.59 17.16
N ASP A 89 -5.30 11.56 17.52
CA ASP A 89 -5.19 10.30 16.77
C ASP A 89 -6.55 9.66 16.48
N ARG A 90 -7.46 9.64 17.46
CA ARG A 90 -8.79 9.03 17.31
C ARG A 90 -9.68 9.76 16.30
N LEU A 91 -9.53 11.09 16.17
CA LEU A 91 -10.28 11.90 15.20
C LEU A 91 -9.65 11.82 13.80
N LEU A 92 -8.32 11.67 13.74
CA LEU A 92 -7.54 11.71 12.50
C LEU A 92 -7.06 10.32 12.02
N SER A 93 -7.59 9.25 12.61
CA SER A 93 -7.23 7.87 12.25
C SER A 93 -7.83 7.38 10.94
N ALA A 94 -8.79 8.11 10.37
CA ALA A 94 -9.42 7.77 9.10
C ALA A 94 -8.37 7.65 7.99
N ARG A 95 -8.62 6.76 7.03
CA ARG A 95 -7.67 6.43 5.96
C ARG A 95 -8.19 6.89 4.61
N PHE A 96 -7.32 7.53 3.85
CA PHE A 96 -7.55 7.72 2.43
C PHE A 96 -7.39 6.37 1.71
N VAL A 97 -8.41 5.96 0.95
CA VAL A 97 -8.39 4.71 0.18
C VAL A 97 -8.21 5.06 -1.30
N PRO A 98 -7.06 4.73 -1.91
CA PRO A 98 -6.85 4.98 -3.34
C PRO A 98 -7.85 4.21 -4.20
N HIS A 99 -8.33 4.82 -5.28
CA HIS A 99 -9.27 4.19 -6.22
C HIS A 99 -8.68 2.91 -6.84
N ALA A 100 -7.35 2.83 -6.97
CA ALA A 100 -6.65 1.64 -7.43
C ALA A 100 -6.94 0.39 -6.57
N ILE A 101 -7.33 0.60 -5.31
CA ILE A 101 -7.53 -0.43 -4.30
C ILE A 101 -9.01 -0.76 -4.07
N THR A 102 -9.94 0.10 -4.51
CA THR A 102 -11.40 -0.08 -4.30
C THR A 102 -12.05 -1.10 -5.25
N VAL A 103 -11.23 -1.93 -5.93
CA VAL A 103 -11.67 -2.93 -6.91
C VAL A 103 -12.49 -4.09 -6.33
N TYR A 104 -12.38 -4.32 -5.03
CA TYR A 104 -13.16 -5.30 -4.25
C TYR A 104 -13.75 -4.62 -3.00
N PRO A 105 -14.81 -3.80 -3.16
CA PRO A 105 -15.37 -3.03 -2.05
C PRO A 105 -15.91 -3.93 -0.93
N ASP A 106 -16.42 -5.11 -1.29
CA ASP A 106 -16.86 -6.17 -0.40
C ASP A 106 -15.71 -6.78 0.42
N ARG A 107 -14.45 -6.60 0.01
CA ARG A 107 -13.27 -7.14 0.72
C ARG A 107 -12.49 -6.08 1.49
N MET A 108 -12.88 -4.81 1.41
CA MET A 108 -12.19 -3.71 2.08
C MET A 108 -12.23 -3.77 3.61
N HIS A 109 -13.11 -4.60 4.18
CA HIS A 109 -13.17 -4.81 5.63
C HIS A 109 -12.21 -5.90 6.15
N PHE A 110 -11.35 -6.44 5.28
CA PHE A 110 -10.31 -7.41 5.64
C PHE A 110 -8.90 -6.81 5.63
N THR A 111 -8.75 -5.52 5.29
CA THR A 111 -7.44 -4.85 5.25
C THR A 111 -7.16 -4.12 6.55
N MET A 112 -5.92 -4.20 7.03
CA MET A 112 -5.45 -3.41 8.17
C MET A 112 -4.91 -2.03 7.77
N VAL A 113 -4.77 -1.76 6.47
CA VAL A 113 -4.15 -0.54 5.90
C VAL A 113 -5.17 0.56 5.70
N TRP A 114 -6.29 0.22 5.05
CA TRP A 114 -7.26 1.20 4.55
C TRP A 114 -8.59 1.21 5.32
N GLN A 115 -8.74 0.35 6.32
CA GLN A 115 -9.95 0.27 7.13
C GLN A 115 -9.90 1.21 8.34
N ASP A 116 -11.06 1.75 8.69
CA ASP A 116 -11.24 2.53 9.92
C ASP A 116 -11.02 1.70 11.19
N CYS A 117 -10.68 2.39 12.28
CA CYS A 117 -10.46 1.76 13.58
C CYS A 117 -11.79 1.24 14.17
N ASN A 118 -12.12 -0.01 13.85
CA ASN A 118 -13.27 -0.75 14.38
C ASN A 118 -12.81 -2.10 14.97
N ASP A 119 -13.72 -2.87 15.56
CA ASP A 119 -13.35 -4.10 16.26
C ASP A 119 -12.76 -5.17 15.34
N ARG A 120 -13.18 -5.19 14.07
CA ARG A 120 -12.61 -6.07 13.05
C ARG A 120 -11.17 -5.67 12.70
N TRP A 121 -10.89 -4.39 12.56
CA TRP A 121 -9.52 -3.89 12.38
C TRP A 121 -8.64 -4.21 13.59
N LYS A 122 -9.15 -4.05 14.81
CA LYS A 122 -8.45 -4.44 16.05
C LYS A 122 -8.16 -5.94 16.10
N TYR A 123 -9.11 -6.76 15.65
CA TYR A 123 -8.95 -8.22 15.57
C TYR A 123 -7.78 -8.59 14.65
N PHE A 124 -7.75 -8.10 13.41
CA PHE A 124 -6.65 -8.38 12.48
C PHE A 124 -5.30 -7.82 12.97
N ARG A 125 -5.29 -6.60 13.53
CA ARG A 125 -4.11 -6.02 14.18
C ARG A 125 -3.60 -6.90 15.31
N THR A 126 -4.52 -7.48 16.10
CA THR A 126 -4.18 -8.37 17.21
C THR A 126 -3.59 -9.68 16.71
N LEU A 127 -4.18 -10.31 15.69
CA LEU A 127 -3.63 -11.51 15.05
C LEU A 127 -2.17 -11.31 14.61
N CYS A 128 -1.88 -10.22 13.88
CA CYS A 128 -0.51 -9.92 13.48
C CYS A 128 0.38 -9.60 14.68
N ARG A 129 -0.10 -8.81 15.65
CA ARG A 129 0.68 -8.49 16.85
C ARG A 129 1.06 -9.74 17.64
N THR A 130 0.16 -10.70 17.78
CA THR A 130 0.41 -11.91 18.57
C THR A 130 1.24 -12.93 17.78
N GLY A 131 0.85 -13.20 16.52
CA GLY A 131 1.44 -14.26 15.70
C GLY A 131 2.74 -13.86 15.02
N LEU A 132 2.92 -12.59 14.64
CA LEU A 132 4.05 -12.14 13.84
C LEU A 132 5.03 -11.26 14.60
N PHE A 133 4.49 -10.31 15.38
CA PHE A 133 5.27 -9.19 15.92
C PHE A 133 5.39 -9.19 17.45
N SER A 134 5.01 -10.28 18.13
CA SER A 134 5.23 -10.40 19.57
C SER A 134 6.71 -10.69 19.84
N PRO A 135 7.27 -10.31 21.02
CA PRO A 135 8.65 -10.63 21.35
C PRO A 135 8.98 -12.12 21.17
N LYS A 136 8.06 -13.00 21.62
CA LYS A 136 8.17 -14.45 21.44
C LYS A 136 8.16 -14.87 19.97
N ALA A 137 7.28 -14.28 19.15
CA ALA A 137 7.24 -14.58 17.72
C ALA A 137 8.55 -14.14 17.03
N ILE A 138 9.01 -12.91 17.28
CA ILE A 138 10.24 -12.37 16.71
C ILE A 138 11.46 -13.23 17.06
N GLU A 139 11.54 -13.72 18.31
CA GLU A 139 12.59 -14.62 18.78
C GLU A 139 12.53 -15.99 18.10
N SER A 140 11.34 -16.61 18.02
CA SER A 140 11.15 -17.90 17.34
C SER A 140 11.50 -17.86 15.84
N GLN A 141 11.41 -16.69 15.22
CA GLN A 141 11.74 -16.46 13.81
C GLN A 141 13.23 -16.15 13.58
N ALA A 142 14.06 -16.04 14.62
CA ALA A 142 15.48 -15.72 14.48
C ALA A 142 16.23 -16.73 13.61
N ILE A 143 15.98 -18.03 13.82
CA ILE A 143 16.58 -19.13 13.05
C ILE A 143 16.26 -18.98 11.55
N VAL A 144 15.05 -18.58 11.20
CA VAL A 144 14.64 -18.36 9.80
C VAL A 144 15.43 -17.19 9.20
N ARG A 145 15.56 -16.09 9.92
CA ARG A 145 16.34 -14.93 9.45
C ARG A 145 17.81 -15.30 9.26
N ASP A 146 18.42 -15.95 10.24
CA ASP A 146 19.83 -16.35 10.18
C ASP A 146 20.09 -17.31 9.01
N LYS A 147 19.21 -18.29 8.82
CA LYS A 147 19.26 -19.21 7.68
C LYS A 147 19.21 -18.46 6.35
N LYS A 148 18.24 -17.55 6.17
CA LYS A 148 18.04 -16.83 4.89
C LYS A 148 19.18 -15.85 4.60
N ILE A 149 19.74 -15.23 5.63
CA ILE A 149 20.94 -14.38 5.48
C ILE A 149 22.17 -15.24 5.12
N SER A 150 22.30 -16.44 5.71
CA SER A 150 23.39 -17.36 5.35
C SER A 150 23.29 -17.79 3.88
N GLU A 151 22.10 -18.16 3.41
CA GLU A 151 21.83 -18.48 1.99
C GLU A 151 22.17 -17.30 1.06
N LEU A 152 21.84 -16.06 1.45
CA LEU A 152 22.22 -14.85 0.71
C LEU A 152 23.75 -14.70 0.62
N VAL A 153 24.47 -14.88 1.73
CA VAL A 153 25.93 -14.74 1.76
C VAL A 153 26.58 -15.83 0.91
N GLU A 154 26.14 -17.07 1.02
CA GLU A 154 26.60 -18.19 0.20
C GLU A 154 26.34 -17.93 -1.30
N PHE A 155 25.14 -17.45 -1.64
CA PHE A 155 24.80 -17.06 -3.01
C PHE A 155 25.76 -16.01 -3.56
N LEU A 156 26.03 -14.94 -2.80
CA LEU A 156 26.95 -13.89 -3.22
C LEU A 156 28.40 -14.38 -3.33
N ALA A 157 28.83 -15.28 -2.43
CA ALA A 157 30.16 -15.88 -2.48
C ALA A 157 30.36 -16.72 -3.76
N MET A 158 29.31 -17.37 -4.26
CA MET A 158 29.34 -18.13 -5.53
C MET A 158 29.35 -17.27 -6.79
N LYS A 159 29.03 -15.97 -6.69
CA LYS A 159 28.95 -15.04 -7.84
C LYS A 159 30.22 -14.20 -8.01
N GLU A 160 31.39 -14.75 -7.63
CA GLU A 160 32.66 -14.07 -7.79
C GLU A 160 32.89 -13.64 -9.24
N SER A 161 33.25 -12.36 -9.43
CA SER A 161 33.45 -11.74 -10.76
C SER A 161 32.21 -11.72 -11.68
N VAL A 162 31.01 -11.94 -11.14
CA VAL A 162 29.73 -11.80 -11.87
C VAL A 162 29.02 -10.52 -11.44
N LEU A 163 28.41 -9.80 -12.39
CA LEU A 163 27.58 -8.64 -12.08
C LEU A 163 26.27 -9.12 -11.41
N VAL A 164 26.03 -8.66 -10.18
CA VAL A 164 24.82 -9.02 -9.41
C VAL A 164 24.00 -7.77 -9.10
N ASN A 165 22.68 -7.86 -9.31
CA ASN A 165 21.76 -6.84 -8.86
C ASN A 165 21.41 -7.06 -7.38
N ILE A 166 22.10 -6.36 -6.48
CA ILE A 166 21.90 -6.48 -5.03
C ILE A 166 20.46 -6.17 -4.61
N GLY A 167 19.79 -5.22 -5.27
CA GLY A 167 18.39 -4.89 -4.96
C GLY A 167 17.46 -6.08 -5.17
N GLU A 168 17.63 -6.80 -6.28
CA GLU A 168 16.81 -7.98 -6.61
C GLU A 168 17.05 -9.16 -5.68
N VAL A 169 18.31 -9.38 -5.28
CA VAL A 169 18.70 -10.49 -4.40
C VAL A 169 18.28 -10.21 -2.96
N VAL A 170 18.45 -8.97 -2.47
CA VAL A 170 17.95 -8.56 -1.15
C VAL A 170 16.43 -8.64 -1.11
N PHE A 171 15.74 -8.17 -2.16
CA PHE A 171 14.29 -8.30 -2.26
C PHE A 171 13.87 -9.78 -2.15
N ALA A 172 14.48 -10.68 -2.93
CA ALA A 172 14.15 -12.10 -2.89
C ALA A 172 14.42 -12.74 -1.52
N THR A 173 15.53 -12.36 -0.88
CA THR A 173 15.89 -12.84 0.47
C THR A 173 14.86 -12.41 1.51
N VAL A 174 14.52 -11.12 1.52
CA VAL A 174 13.47 -10.58 2.41
C VAL A 174 12.14 -11.25 2.13
N PHE A 175 11.79 -11.43 0.86
CA PHE A 175 10.55 -12.09 0.46
C PHE A 175 10.46 -13.50 1.03
N ASN A 176 11.55 -14.27 0.94
CA ASN A 176 11.61 -15.61 1.50
C ASN A 176 11.66 -15.63 3.02
N ILE A 177 12.31 -14.67 3.69
CA ILE A 177 12.22 -14.52 5.16
C ILE A 177 10.75 -14.43 5.58
N LEU A 178 10.01 -13.51 4.97
CA LEU A 178 8.60 -13.28 5.31
C LEU A 178 7.72 -14.48 4.94
N SER A 179 7.93 -15.06 3.76
CA SER A 179 7.19 -16.24 3.31
C SER A 179 7.43 -17.44 4.21
N ASN A 180 8.64 -17.62 4.74
CA ASN A 180 8.92 -18.66 5.72
C ASN A 180 8.27 -18.36 7.08
N ILE A 181 8.28 -17.11 7.53
CA ILE A 181 7.64 -16.73 8.78
C ILE A 181 6.11 -17.00 8.71
N TYR A 182 5.48 -16.73 7.57
CA TYR A 182 4.02 -16.85 7.46
C TYR A 182 3.54 -18.22 6.96
N LEU A 183 4.32 -18.90 6.12
CA LEU A 183 3.89 -20.08 5.35
C LEU A 183 4.89 -21.25 5.41
N SER A 184 6.04 -21.08 6.07
CA SER A 184 7.16 -22.05 6.10
C SER A 184 7.58 -22.53 4.70
N LYS A 185 7.59 -21.62 3.71
CA LYS A 185 7.88 -21.94 2.31
C LYS A 185 8.69 -20.83 1.66
N ASP A 186 9.71 -21.23 0.89
CA ASP A 186 10.36 -20.34 -0.08
C ASP A 186 9.46 -20.20 -1.31
N LEU A 187 9.21 -18.96 -1.72
CA LEU A 187 8.29 -18.64 -2.80
C LEU A 187 8.98 -18.00 -4.00
N VAL A 188 10.26 -17.65 -3.86
CA VAL A 188 11.07 -17.02 -4.91
C VAL A 188 12.48 -17.59 -4.88
N ASN A 189 13.15 -17.70 -6.02
CA ASN A 189 14.55 -18.13 -6.10
C ASN A 189 15.49 -16.92 -6.14
N LEU A 190 16.73 -17.10 -5.68
CA LEU A 190 17.76 -16.04 -5.71
C LEU A 190 18.42 -15.87 -7.10
N ASP A 191 18.44 -16.94 -7.90
CA ASP A 191 19.17 -16.98 -9.19
C ASP A 191 18.25 -16.82 -10.42
N GLU A 192 16.93 -16.74 -10.21
CA GLU A 192 16.00 -16.52 -11.31
C GLU A 192 15.84 -15.02 -11.56
N ASP A 193 16.11 -14.62 -12.81
CA ASP A 193 15.64 -13.35 -13.33
C ASP A 193 14.13 -13.29 -13.13
N SER A 194 13.64 -12.18 -12.58
CA SER A 194 12.26 -12.04 -12.16
C SER A 194 11.28 -12.30 -13.33
N ASP A 195 10.75 -13.52 -13.47
CA ASP A 195 9.62 -13.76 -14.38
C ASP A 195 8.48 -12.91 -13.85
N GLU A 196 8.00 -11.99 -14.68
CA GLU A 196 6.92 -11.11 -14.30
C GLU A 196 5.69 -11.89 -13.83
N ARG A 197 5.46 -13.10 -14.35
CA ARG A 197 4.31 -13.96 -14.00
C ARG A 197 4.44 -14.64 -12.64
N GLU A 198 5.64 -14.72 -12.07
CA GLU A 198 5.84 -15.27 -10.74
C GLU A 198 5.37 -14.31 -9.65
N LEU A 199 5.21 -14.83 -8.43
CA LEU A 199 4.67 -14.10 -7.30
C LEU A 199 5.41 -12.78 -7.04
N LYS A 200 6.75 -12.79 -7.08
CA LYS A 200 7.59 -11.59 -6.95
C LYS A 200 7.27 -10.54 -8.02
N GLY A 201 7.21 -10.96 -9.29
CA GLY A 201 6.87 -10.07 -10.39
C GLY A 201 5.44 -9.53 -10.32
N LEU A 202 4.49 -10.34 -9.85
CA LEU A 202 3.11 -9.91 -9.61
C LEU A 202 3.02 -8.87 -8.49
N VAL A 203 3.68 -9.11 -7.35
CA VAL A 203 3.69 -8.19 -6.21
C VAL A 203 4.36 -6.88 -6.58
N ARG A 204 5.51 -6.90 -7.27
CA ARG A 204 6.21 -5.69 -7.74
C ARG A 204 5.31 -4.83 -8.64
N ARG A 205 4.71 -5.45 -9.68
CA ARG A 205 3.80 -4.74 -10.58
C ARG A 205 2.57 -4.20 -9.86
N PHE A 206 2.07 -4.91 -8.85
CA PHE A 206 0.96 -4.42 -8.03
C PHE A 206 1.35 -3.18 -7.22
N ILE A 207 2.52 -3.16 -6.59
CA ILE A 207 3.03 -2.00 -5.83
C ILE A 207 3.24 -0.80 -6.77
N GLU A 208 3.90 -0.99 -7.91
CA GLU A 208 4.12 0.06 -8.91
C GLU A 208 2.81 0.66 -9.42
N LEU A 209 1.84 -0.20 -9.74
CA LEU A 209 0.56 0.23 -10.28
C LEU A 209 -0.33 0.91 -9.23
N SER A 210 -0.40 0.36 -8.01
CA SER A 210 -1.23 0.90 -6.93
C SER A 210 -0.69 2.22 -6.36
N SER A 211 0.60 2.50 -6.53
CA SER A 211 1.23 3.77 -6.17
C SER A 211 1.23 4.81 -7.30
N THR A 212 0.78 4.45 -8.50
CA THR A 212 0.67 5.38 -9.63
C THR A 212 -0.42 6.42 -9.35
N PRO A 213 -0.15 7.73 -9.53
CA PRO A 213 -1.17 8.76 -9.35
C PRO A 213 -2.41 8.50 -10.21
N ASN A 214 -3.57 8.35 -9.57
CA ASN A 214 -4.84 8.11 -10.23
C ASN A 214 -5.66 9.41 -10.27
N LEU A 215 -6.14 9.81 -11.45
CA LEU A 215 -6.97 10.99 -11.64
C LEU A 215 -8.27 10.90 -10.83
N ALA A 216 -8.81 9.71 -10.61
CA ALA A 216 -9.97 9.50 -9.75
C ALA A 216 -9.70 9.88 -8.29
N ASP A 217 -8.46 9.75 -7.82
CA ASP A 217 -8.06 10.16 -6.46
C ASP A 217 -8.07 11.69 -6.30
N PHE A 218 -7.74 12.43 -7.36
CA PHE A 218 -7.72 13.89 -7.34
C PHE A 218 -9.07 14.52 -7.71
N TYR A 219 -9.89 13.84 -8.50
CA TYR A 219 -11.14 14.35 -9.06
C TYR A 219 -12.26 13.32 -8.89
N THR A 220 -13.07 13.47 -7.85
CA THR A 220 -14.15 12.52 -7.50
C THR A 220 -15.14 12.28 -8.64
N ILE A 221 -15.37 13.27 -9.51
CA ILE A 221 -16.24 13.12 -10.69
C ILE A 221 -15.75 12.04 -11.68
N LEU A 222 -14.46 11.70 -11.65
CA LEU A 222 -13.84 10.69 -12.50
C LEU A 222 -13.83 9.29 -11.86
N GLY A 223 -14.36 9.13 -10.63
CA GLY A 223 -14.34 7.87 -9.90
C GLY A 223 -15.01 6.69 -10.61
N GLY A 224 -15.98 6.96 -11.50
CA GLY A 224 -16.74 5.92 -12.21
C GLY A 224 -16.12 5.40 -13.51
N SER A 225 -15.07 6.03 -14.05
CA SER A 225 -14.67 5.83 -15.46
C SER A 225 -13.32 5.16 -15.69
N ASP A 226 -12.57 4.78 -14.64
CA ASP A 226 -11.24 4.12 -14.70
C ASP A 226 -10.37 4.60 -15.90
N LEU A 227 -10.23 5.91 -16.06
CA LEU A 227 -9.67 6.52 -17.29
C LEU A 227 -8.25 6.06 -17.60
N GLN A 228 -7.47 5.70 -16.59
CA GLN A 228 -6.09 5.21 -16.73
C GLN A 228 -6.01 3.67 -16.82
N GLY A 229 -7.13 2.97 -16.65
CA GLY A 229 -7.19 1.51 -16.58
C GLY A 229 -6.48 0.91 -15.37
N ILE A 230 -6.16 1.72 -14.36
CA ILE A 230 -5.41 1.32 -13.17
C ILE A 230 -6.24 0.31 -12.37
N ASN A 231 -7.53 0.57 -12.17
CA ASN A 231 -8.39 -0.30 -11.38
C ASN A 231 -8.51 -1.68 -12.04
N LYS A 232 -8.76 -1.72 -13.36
CA LYS A 232 -8.81 -2.98 -14.10
C LYS A 232 -7.52 -3.80 -13.99
N LYS A 233 -6.36 -3.13 -14.10
CA LYS A 233 -5.05 -3.80 -14.00
C LYS A 233 -4.77 -4.27 -12.56
N CYS A 234 -5.07 -3.46 -11.54
CA CYS A 234 -4.96 -3.85 -10.13
C CYS A 234 -5.84 -5.06 -9.81
N LYS A 235 -7.09 -5.06 -10.29
CA LYS A 235 -8.01 -6.19 -10.12
C LYS A 235 -7.45 -7.48 -10.69
N LYS A 236 -6.85 -7.43 -11.88
CA LYS A 236 -6.19 -8.59 -12.49
C LYS A 236 -5.03 -9.09 -11.64
N LEU A 237 -4.13 -8.20 -11.20
CA LEU A 237 -2.97 -8.56 -10.39
C LEU A 237 -3.38 -9.16 -9.03
N ILE A 238 -4.34 -8.53 -8.33
CA ILE A 238 -4.88 -9.05 -7.07
C ILE A 238 -5.46 -10.46 -7.29
N GLY A 239 -6.22 -10.69 -8.36
CA GLY A 239 -6.77 -12.01 -8.68
C GLY A 239 -5.68 -13.07 -8.91
N GLN A 240 -4.61 -12.72 -9.63
CA GLN A 240 -3.48 -13.62 -9.88
C GLN A 240 -2.74 -13.97 -8.57
N ILE A 241 -2.49 -12.97 -7.72
CA ILE A 241 -1.78 -13.22 -6.46
C ILE A 241 -2.66 -14.02 -5.48
N CYS A 242 -3.96 -13.71 -5.39
CA CYS A 242 -4.90 -14.50 -4.60
C CYS A 242 -4.98 -15.95 -5.07
N GLY A 243 -4.80 -16.24 -6.37
CA GLY A 243 -4.71 -17.61 -6.88
C GLY A 243 -3.47 -18.37 -6.37
N VAL A 244 -2.35 -17.67 -6.17
CA VAL A 244 -1.16 -18.25 -5.53
C VAL A 244 -1.47 -18.59 -4.07
N TRP A 245 -2.12 -17.69 -3.34
CA TRP A 245 -2.54 -17.95 -1.96
C TRP A 245 -3.55 -19.09 -1.84
N ASP A 246 -4.52 -19.16 -2.74
CA ASP A 246 -5.50 -20.24 -2.79
C ASP A 246 -4.84 -21.62 -2.93
N THR A 247 -3.81 -21.71 -3.78
CA THR A 247 -3.01 -22.94 -3.92
C THR A 247 -2.32 -23.31 -2.60
N VAL A 248 -1.68 -22.34 -1.93
CA VAL A 248 -0.99 -22.55 -0.65
C VAL A 248 -1.97 -22.94 0.47
N VAL A 249 -3.13 -22.28 0.54
CA VAL A 249 -4.18 -22.57 1.53
C VAL A 249 -4.75 -23.97 1.34
N LYS A 250 -5.07 -24.35 0.10
CA LYS A 250 -5.55 -25.71 -0.23
C LYS A 250 -4.52 -26.79 0.09
N GLU A 251 -3.27 -26.59 -0.34
CA GLU A 251 -2.16 -27.48 0.01
C GLU A 251 -2.05 -27.68 1.52
N ARG A 252 -2.30 -26.64 2.32
CA ARG A 252 -2.25 -26.72 3.77
C ARG A 252 -3.44 -27.48 4.36
N ARG A 253 -4.65 -27.23 3.87
CA ARG A 253 -5.86 -27.93 4.33
C ARG A 253 -5.79 -29.43 4.03
N ASP A 254 -5.31 -29.80 2.84
CA ASP A 254 -5.24 -31.19 2.39
C ASP A 254 -4.22 -32.03 3.21
N LYS A 255 -3.13 -31.42 3.68
CA LYS A 255 -2.12 -32.10 4.50
C LYS A 255 -2.59 -32.39 5.93
N GLY A 256 -3.64 -31.73 6.42
CA GLY A 256 -4.17 -31.92 7.76
C GLY A 256 -3.17 -31.61 8.89
N ASN A 257 -3.54 -31.96 10.13
CA ASN A 257 -2.68 -31.80 11.31
C ASN A 257 -1.63 -32.92 11.38
N GLU A 258 -0.65 -32.93 10.46
CA GLU A 258 0.55 -33.73 10.66
C GLU A 258 1.28 -33.27 11.93
N VAL A 259 1.35 -34.17 12.93
CA VAL A 259 1.79 -33.89 14.31
C VAL A 259 3.26 -33.42 14.41
N SER A 260 4.06 -33.57 13.34
CA SER A 260 5.48 -33.21 13.30
C SER A 260 5.78 -31.89 12.58
N ARG A 261 4.78 -31.18 12.04
CA ARG A 261 5.02 -29.95 11.27
C ARG A 261 5.26 -28.75 12.18
N GLN A 262 6.23 -27.90 11.83
CA GLN A 262 6.40 -26.59 12.45
C GLN A 262 5.17 -25.72 12.17
N ARG A 263 4.47 -25.33 13.24
CA ARG A 263 3.31 -24.44 13.19
C ARG A 263 3.74 -23.04 12.76
N ASP A 264 3.07 -22.47 11.77
CA ASP A 264 3.31 -21.12 11.25
C ASP A 264 2.06 -20.22 11.31
N PHE A 265 2.19 -18.98 10.85
CA PHE A 265 1.10 -18.01 10.94
C PHE A 265 -0.13 -18.41 10.12
N LEU A 266 0.04 -19.13 9.00
CA LEU A 266 -1.10 -19.64 8.24
C LEU A 266 -1.87 -20.68 9.07
N ASP A 267 -1.21 -21.50 9.88
CA ASP A 267 -1.92 -22.43 10.77
C ASP A 267 -2.76 -21.67 11.82
N ASP A 268 -2.26 -20.54 12.32
CA ASP A 268 -3.03 -19.66 13.20
C ASP A 268 -4.24 -19.04 12.49
N LEU A 269 -4.11 -18.66 11.22
CA LEU A 269 -5.22 -18.16 10.41
C LEU A 269 -6.25 -19.24 10.10
N LEU A 270 -5.81 -20.46 9.77
CA LEU A 270 -6.70 -21.59 9.48
C LEU A 270 -7.46 -22.08 10.71
N ALA A 271 -6.95 -21.81 11.92
CA ALA A 271 -7.63 -22.10 13.18
C ALA A 271 -8.72 -21.05 13.53
N THR A 272 -8.85 -19.97 12.76
CA THR A 272 -9.92 -18.97 12.93
C THR A 272 -11.19 -19.36 12.18
N GLU A 273 -12.27 -18.59 12.39
CA GLU A 273 -13.53 -18.74 11.64
C GLU A 273 -13.49 -18.09 10.24
N LEU A 274 -12.32 -17.64 9.77
CA LEU A 274 -12.18 -17.00 8.47
C LEU A 274 -12.31 -18.02 7.33
N GLY A 275 -13.06 -17.64 6.29
CA GLY A 275 -13.12 -18.42 5.04
C GLY A 275 -11.85 -18.25 4.20
N ASP A 276 -11.59 -19.19 3.28
CA ASP A 276 -10.37 -19.22 2.46
C ASP A 276 -10.16 -17.93 1.65
N ASP A 277 -11.23 -17.39 1.05
CA ASP A 277 -11.19 -16.11 0.34
C ASP A 277 -10.73 -14.94 1.23
N GLN A 278 -11.09 -14.98 2.51
CA GLN A 278 -10.73 -13.95 3.49
C GLN A 278 -9.27 -14.10 3.91
N ILE A 279 -8.81 -15.34 4.13
CA ILE A 279 -7.42 -15.68 4.41
C ILE A 279 -6.53 -15.26 3.24
N ASN A 280 -6.91 -15.60 2.01
CA ASN A 280 -6.17 -15.23 0.79
C ASN A 280 -6.02 -13.71 0.66
N PHE A 281 -7.11 -12.95 0.90
CA PHE A 281 -7.04 -11.50 0.86
C PHE A 281 -6.21 -10.92 2.00
N PHE A 282 -6.27 -11.51 3.19
CA PHE A 282 -5.47 -11.09 4.33
C PHE A 282 -3.96 -11.33 4.12
N LEU A 283 -3.59 -12.50 3.58
CA LEU A 283 -2.23 -12.81 3.15
C LEU A 283 -1.73 -11.82 2.09
N GLN A 284 -2.58 -11.46 1.13
CA GLN A 284 -2.26 -10.43 0.13
C GLN A 284 -1.96 -9.08 0.80
N VAL A 285 -2.80 -8.65 1.74
CA VAL A 285 -2.59 -7.39 2.45
C VAL A 285 -1.29 -7.43 3.25
N ILE A 286 -1.02 -8.50 4.00
CA ILE A 286 0.23 -8.64 4.77
C ILE A 286 1.45 -8.61 3.85
N CYS A 287 1.43 -9.39 2.76
CA CYS A 287 2.48 -9.42 1.76
C CYS A 287 2.81 -7.99 1.32
N VAL A 288 1.82 -7.25 0.83
CA VAL A 288 2.02 -5.86 0.39
C VAL A 288 2.44 -4.93 1.52
N CYS A 289 1.84 -5.02 2.71
CA CYS A 289 2.18 -4.15 3.84
C CYS A 289 3.64 -4.23 4.22
N VAL A 290 4.18 -5.44 4.28
CA VAL A 290 5.54 -5.64 4.72
C VAL A 290 6.51 -5.14 3.64
N PHE A 291 6.20 -5.32 2.35
CA PHE A 291 7.03 -4.80 1.27
C PHE A 291 6.91 -3.28 1.06
N CYS A 292 5.76 -2.66 1.35
CA CYS A 292 5.63 -1.20 1.26
C CYS A 292 6.34 -0.45 2.40
N LEU A 293 6.78 -1.15 3.46
CA LEU A 293 7.53 -0.59 4.59
C LEU A 293 9.06 -0.74 4.43
N MET A 294 9.52 -1.43 3.38
CA MET A 294 10.94 -1.66 3.07
C MET A 294 11.36 -0.88 1.84
#